data_AF-A0A7K4F7W0-F1
#
_entry.id   AF-A0A7K4F7W0-F1
#
_cell.length_a   1.000
_cell.length_b   1.000
_cell.length_c   1.000
_cell.angle_alpha   90.00
_cell.angle_beta   90.00
_cell.angle_gamma   90.00
#
_symmetry.space_group_name_H-M   'P 1'
#
loop_
_entity.id
_entity.type
_entity.pdbx_description
1 polymer ?
#
loop_
_entity_poly.entity_id
_entity_poly.type
_entity_poly.pdbx_seq_one_letter_code
_entity_poly.pdbx_strand_id
1 'polypeptide(L)'
;KQIYQGAWNPIMGLTDSYSRQIWGIISDPGAFKHPFTGETFPVRATWHVESAGPNEKLVIPKESILWNPFLQKWDRVPADTMATSKVTFDFKFSNWHNGESMDINDILHSLYFIIEWGTKTDENDKTFDTEFTPRASQNIQSIKGIKIVDEDTIEVYVNYWHFDKGEIADWAIVWNTIPWEITAAMEQAVLDGKMSFSRSGATSKNISWLSLIIPNDAKMIKEYLQDFKESNFIPMSLINDNETAEYHNQRYQSSINWIYTKNHAVISNGPFYLESYAPESRTITVKSFDDESYPFKIGKWSEFENTEFPNIKKIDIKNIVQKGEQFEIKIQTENTDSILFFLTNAEGKMILSKNIKTNNENSGIVIDAKDSEKLGLGANNIKIFAISNSVLKPDLFESSFLVTKNTQELPASEYETVKFVENDLHLEFLIIPIIIIIVIGIYLKKRSSRP
;
A
#
# COMPACT_ATOMS: atom_id res chain seq x y z
N LYS A 1 -4.62 11.46 22.62
CA LYS A 1 -4.23 10.75 21.39
C LYS A 1 -3.66 9.40 21.83
N GLN A 2 -4.19 8.31 21.29
CA GLN A 2 -3.82 6.95 21.65
C GLN A 2 -2.58 6.55 20.84
N ILE A 3 -1.67 5.79 21.44
CA ILE A 3 -0.37 5.39 20.86
C ILE A 3 -0.46 4.07 20.08
N TYR A 4 -1.49 3.26 20.36
CA TYR A 4 -1.94 2.09 19.60
C TYR A 4 -3.35 1.72 20.09
N GLN A 5 -4.14 1.05 19.26
CA GLN A 5 -5.48 0.54 19.61
C GLN A 5 -5.61 -0.96 19.36
N GLY A 6 -4.83 -1.49 18.41
CA GLY A 6 -4.81 -2.90 18.04
C GLY A 6 -3.56 -3.62 18.53
N ALA A 7 -3.61 -4.95 18.55
CA ALA A 7 -2.43 -5.74 18.90
C ALA A 7 -1.30 -5.57 17.88
N TRP A 8 -0.06 -5.59 18.38
CA TRP A 8 1.15 -5.70 17.57
C TRP A 8 1.41 -7.17 17.28
N ASN A 9 0.58 -7.73 16.40
CA ASN A 9 0.65 -9.10 15.92
C ASN A 9 0.64 -9.10 14.38
N PRO A 10 1.78 -9.38 13.73
CA PRO A 10 1.89 -9.35 12.27
C PRO A 10 1.05 -10.41 11.55
N ILE A 11 0.68 -11.51 12.23
CA ILE A 11 -0.11 -12.61 11.64
C ILE A 11 -1.48 -12.13 11.14
N MET A 12 -2.18 -11.32 11.94
CA MET A 12 -3.46 -10.70 11.55
C MET A 12 -3.30 -9.31 10.91
N GLY A 13 -2.06 -8.88 10.72
CA GLY A 13 -1.71 -7.50 10.45
C GLY A 13 -2.02 -6.56 11.63
N LEU A 14 -1.41 -5.38 11.60
CA LEU A 14 -1.71 -4.34 12.56
C LEU A 14 -3.02 -3.65 12.15
N THR A 15 -3.94 -3.42 13.09
CA THR A 15 -5.33 -3.02 12.77
C THR A 15 -5.61 -1.53 12.94
N ASP A 16 -4.69 -0.78 13.56
CA ASP A 16 -4.82 0.66 13.78
C ASP A 16 -3.74 1.47 13.06
N SER A 17 -4.05 2.73 12.76
CA SER A 17 -3.14 3.60 12.01
C SER A 17 -1.86 3.95 12.77
N TYR A 18 -1.91 4.02 14.10
CA TYR A 18 -0.75 4.40 14.92
C TYR A 18 0.29 3.29 14.91
N SER A 19 -0.14 2.05 15.11
CA SER A 19 0.74 0.89 15.06
C SER A 19 1.29 0.65 13.66
N ARG A 20 0.47 0.78 12.60
CA ARG A 20 0.93 0.68 11.20
C ARG A 20 2.00 1.71 10.82
N GLN A 21 1.88 2.94 11.30
CA GLN A 21 2.87 3.99 11.02
C GLN A 21 4.25 3.64 11.58
N ILE A 22 4.29 3.10 12.80
CA ILE A 22 5.55 2.70 13.42
C ILE A 22 6.06 1.40 12.80
N TRP A 23 5.18 0.43 12.54
CA TRP A 23 5.54 -0.82 11.87
C TRP A 23 6.20 -0.55 10.50
N GLY A 24 5.64 0.38 9.72
CA GLY A 24 6.13 0.72 8.39
C GLY A 24 7.53 1.34 8.33
N ILE A 25 8.12 1.77 9.46
CA ILE A 25 9.52 2.21 9.52
C ILE A 25 10.45 1.19 10.17
N ILE A 26 9.90 0.18 10.86
CA ILE A 26 10.70 -0.88 11.50
C ILE A 26 10.69 -2.20 10.73
N SER A 27 9.79 -2.37 9.76
CA SER A 27 9.72 -3.57 8.93
C SER A 27 9.83 -3.22 7.45
N ASP A 28 10.64 -3.99 6.72
CA ASP A 28 10.68 -3.93 5.26
C ASP A 28 9.82 -5.05 4.65
N PRO A 29 8.87 -4.73 3.74
CA PRO A 29 8.11 -5.74 3.03
C PRO A 29 8.93 -6.36 1.89
N GLY A 30 8.47 -7.48 1.33
CA GLY A 30 9.09 -8.09 0.14
C GLY A 30 8.86 -7.22 -1.10
N ALA A 31 7.64 -6.74 -1.29
CA ALA A 31 7.21 -5.83 -2.34
C ALA A 31 6.37 -4.67 -1.76
N PHE A 32 6.21 -3.59 -2.51
CA PHE A 32 5.35 -2.48 -2.12
C PHE A 32 4.62 -1.87 -3.31
N LYS A 33 3.54 -1.12 -3.04
CA LYS A 33 2.82 -0.38 -4.08
C LYS A 33 3.46 0.99 -4.26
N HIS A 34 3.82 1.32 -5.50
CA HIS A 34 4.42 2.59 -5.84
C HIS A 34 3.47 3.73 -5.45
N PRO A 35 3.91 4.72 -4.66
CA PRO A 35 3.01 5.69 -4.04
C PRO A 35 2.26 6.58 -5.04
N PHE A 36 2.76 6.69 -6.27
CA PHE A 36 2.17 7.55 -7.29
C PHE A 36 1.49 6.79 -8.43
N THR A 37 1.92 5.59 -8.77
CA THR A 37 1.32 4.79 -9.87
C THR A 37 0.42 3.67 -9.35
N GLY A 38 0.64 3.22 -8.12
CA GLY A 38 -0.01 2.04 -7.55
C GLY A 38 0.58 0.72 -8.04
N GLU A 39 1.57 0.73 -8.94
CA GLU A 39 2.20 -0.48 -9.47
C GLU A 39 3.04 -1.18 -8.38
N THR A 40 3.07 -2.52 -8.40
CA THR A 40 3.93 -3.29 -7.49
C THR A 40 5.40 -3.15 -7.90
N PHE A 41 6.27 -2.77 -6.97
CA PHE A 41 7.72 -2.71 -7.17
C PHE A 41 8.48 -3.41 -6.03
N PRO A 42 9.69 -3.94 -6.31
CA PRO A 42 10.43 -4.76 -5.35
C PRO A 42 11.05 -3.93 -4.24
N VAL A 43 11.00 -4.45 -3.02
CA VAL A 43 11.72 -3.93 -1.87
C VAL A 43 12.76 -4.96 -1.44
N ARG A 44 12.37 -5.96 -0.63
CA ARG A 44 13.27 -7.04 -0.17
C ARG A 44 13.24 -8.29 -1.04
N ALA A 45 12.26 -8.45 -1.92
CA ALA A 45 12.21 -9.54 -2.87
C ALA A 45 12.22 -8.95 -4.28
N THR A 46 13.26 -9.20 -5.06
CA THR A 46 13.22 -8.96 -6.50
C THR A 46 12.58 -10.14 -7.20
N TRP A 47 12.02 -9.95 -8.40
CA TRP A 47 11.31 -11.03 -9.07
C TRP A 47 11.43 -11.04 -10.59
N HIS A 48 11.26 -12.25 -11.13
CA HIS A 48 11.01 -12.51 -12.53
C HIS A 48 9.71 -13.31 -12.69
N VAL A 49 8.81 -12.85 -13.56
CA VAL A 49 7.51 -13.51 -13.81
C VAL A 49 7.48 -14.15 -15.19
N GLU A 50 7.23 -15.46 -15.19
CA GLU A 50 6.89 -16.27 -16.35
C GLU A 50 5.43 -16.70 -16.24
N SER A 51 4.64 -16.50 -17.29
CA SER A 51 3.23 -16.86 -17.29
C SER A 51 2.83 -17.48 -18.62
N ALA A 52 2.04 -18.55 -18.56
CA ALA A 52 1.45 -19.18 -19.73
C ALA A 52 0.25 -18.39 -20.29
N GLY A 53 -0.17 -17.30 -19.62
CA GLY A 53 -1.38 -16.60 -19.98
C GLY A 53 -2.63 -17.21 -19.33
N PRO A 54 -3.83 -16.69 -19.64
CA PRO A 54 -5.06 -17.09 -18.95
C PRO A 54 -5.56 -18.50 -19.32
N ASN A 55 -5.09 -19.07 -20.44
CA ASN A 55 -5.66 -20.29 -21.05
C ASN A 55 -4.70 -21.48 -21.04
N GLU A 56 -3.40 -21.26 -20.86
CA GLU A 56 -2.39 -22.32 -20.89
C GLU A 56 -1.83 -22.57 -19.48
N LYS A 57 -0.99 -23.60 -19.36
CA LYS A 57 -0.40 -24.01 -18.08
C LYS A 57 1.08 -24.35 -18.22
N LEU A 58 1.83 -24.07 -17.16
CA LEU A 58 3.22 -24.42 -16.97
C LEU A 58 3.33 -25.74 -16.21
N VAL A 59 4.31 -26.56 -16.62
CA VAL A 59 4.71 -27.75 -15.88
C VAL A 59 5.48 -27.32 -14.62
N ILE A 60 5.15 -27.93 -13.49
CA ILE A 60 5.88 -27.74 -12.24
C ILE A 60 7.02 -28.78 -12.16
N PRO A 61 8.26 -28.38 -11.84
CA PRO A 61 9.37 -29.32 -11.62
C PRO A 61 9.05 -30.37 -10.55
N LYS A 62 9.65 -31.56 -10.68
CA LYS A 62 9.41 -32.69 -9.76
C LYS A 62 10.04 -32.51 -8.39
N GLU A 63 11.00 -31.60 -8.31
CA GLU A 63 11.72 -31.21 -7.11
C GLU A 63 10.91 -30.21 -6.28
N SER A 64 9.83 -29.66 -6.84
CA SER A 64 8.98 -28.71 -6.13
C SER A 64 8.26 -29.39 -4.95
N ILE A 65 8.15 -28.64 -3.86
CA ILE A 65 7.53 -29.07 -2.60
C ILE A 65 6.37 -28.16 -2.23
N LEU A 66 5.49 -28.65 -1.38
CA LEU A 66 4.44 -27.88 -0.72
C LEU A 66 4.20 -28.47 0.67
N TRP A 67 3.86 -27.61 1.64
CA TRP A 67 3.50 -28.08 2.97
C TRP A 67 2.19 -28.89 2.89
N ASN A 68 2.19 -30.08 3.50
CA ASN A 68 1.01 -30.91 3.63
C ASN A 68 0.50 -30.85 5.08
N PRO A 69 -0.58 -30.11 5.37
CA PRO A 69 -1.09 -29.96 6.74
C PRO A 69 -1.69 -31.25 7.30
N PHE A 70 -2.12 -32.19 6.46
CA PHE A 70 -2.62 -33.49 6.92
C PHE A 70 -1.50 -34.43 7.36
N LEU A 71 -0.34 -34.36 6.69
CA LEU A 71 0.83 -35.20 6.99
C LEU A 71 1.87 -34.50 7.86
N GLN A 72 1.69 -33.20 8.13
CA GLN A 72 2.61 -32.36 8.90
C GLN A 72 4.05 -32.43 8.38
N LYS A 73 4.23 -32.27 7.06
CA LYS A 73 5.56 -32.29 6.41
C LYS A 73 5.55 -31.56 5.08
N TRP A 74 6.73 -31.16 4.63
CA TRP A 74 6.96 -30.82 3.22
C TRP A 74 6.87 -32.08 2.36
N ASP A 75 5.99 -32.06 1.36
CA ASP A 75 5.80 -33.17 0.42
C ASP A 75 6.04 -32.72 -1.02
N ARG A 76 6.39 -33.67 -1.89
CA ARG A 76 6.57 -33.35 -3.30
C ARG A 76 5.23 -33.02 -3.94
N VAL A 77 5.24 -32.02 -4.80
CA VAL A 77 4.08 -31.68 -5.62
C VAL A 77 3.75 -32.86 -6.56
N PRO A 78 2.47 -33.30 -6.67
CA PRO A 78 2.08 -34.36 -7.58
C PRO A 78 2.50 -34.04 -9.03
N ALA A 79 3.02 -35.04 -9.75
CA ALA A 79 3.67 -34.84 -11.06
C ALA A 79 2.74 -34.31 -12.18
N ASP A 80 1.42 -34.43 -12.01
CA ASP A 80 0.39 -33.92 -12.90
C ASP A 80 -0.12 -32.52 -12.52
N THR A 81 0.42 -31.93 -11.44
CA THR A 81 0.09 -30.57 -11.01
C THR A 81 0.70 -29.56 -11.97
N MET A 82 -0.12 -28.60 -12.40
CA MET A 82 0.28 -27.53 -13.31
C MET A 82 -0.03 -26.17 -12.69
N ALA A 83 0.70 -25.14 -13.10
CA ALA A 83 0.50 -23.76 -12.65
C ALA A 83 0.17 -22.83 -13.82
N THR A 84 -0.41 -21.65 -13.54
CA THR A 84 -0.63 -20.63 -14.58
C THR A 84 0.60 -19.74 -14.76
N SER A 85 1.22 -19.38 -13.63
CA SER A 85 2.39 -18.51 -13.59
C SER A 85 3.43 -19.06 -12.63
N LYS A 86 4.69 -18.72 -12.90
CA LYS A 86 5.84 -18.96 -12.05
C LYS A 86 6.47 -17.60 -11.72
N VAL A 87 6.79 -17.39 -10.47
CA VAL A 87 7.54 -16.21 -10.03
C VAL A 87 8.83 -16.69 -9.39
N THR A 88 9.96 -16.30 -9.94
CA THR A 88 11.27 -16.52 -9.32
C THR A 88 11.58 -15.30 -8.47
N PHE A 89 11.67 -15.48 -7.16
CA PHE A 89 12.05 -14.44 -6.20
C PHE A 89 13.50 -14.62 -5.77
N ASP A 90 14.23 -13.50 -5.73
CA ASP A 90 15.58 -13.38 -5.16
C ASP A 90 15.49 -12.39 -3.98
N PHE A 91 15.83 -12.89 -2.79
CA PHE A 91 15.63 -12.21 -1.52
C PHE A 91 16.88 -11.46 -1.05
N LYS A 92 16.69 -10.18 -0.71
CA LYS A 92 17.69 -9.37 -0.02
C LYS A 92 17.62 -9.63 1.48
N PHE A 93 18.29 -10.68 1.93
CA PHE A 93 18.46 -10.97 3.34
C PHE A 93 19.40 -9.97 4.02
N SER A 94 19.18 -9.77 5.32
CA SER A 94 20.03 -9.00 6.24
C SER A 94 19.88 -9.58 7.63
N ASN A 95 20.54 -9.03 8.62
CA ASN A 95 20.23 -9.34 10.01
C ASN A 95 18.83 -8.81 10.37
N TRP A 96 18.11 -9.62 11.14
CA TRP A 96 16.99 -9.19 11.97
C TRP A 96 17.47 -8.23 13.05
N HIS A 97 16.57 -7.48 13.68
CA HIS A 97 16.93 -6.52 14.75
C HIS A 97 17.58 -7.16 15.98
N ASN A 98 17.37 -8.45 16.22
CA ASN A 98 18.05 -9.20 17.27
C ASN A 98 19.50 -9.57 16.91
N GLY A 99 19.94 -9.33 15.67
CA GLY A 99 21.29 -9.60 15.18
C GLY A 99 21.45 -10.94 14.46
N GLU A 100 20.41 -11.78 14.42
CA GLU A 100 20.45 -13.04 13.68
C GLU A 100 20.27 -12.80 12.18
N SER A 101 21.02 -13.52 11.35
CA SER A 101 20.90 -13.41 9.90
C SER A 101 19.60 -14.04 9.39
N MET A 102 18.91 -13.35 8.49
CA MET A 102 17.80 -13.91 7.72
C MET A 102 18.30 -15.00 6.78
N ASP A 103 17.49 -16.02 6.57
CA ASP A 103 17.76 -17.11 5.64
C ASP A 103 16.47 -17.70 5.04
N ILE A 104 16.63 -18.77 4.24
CA ILE A 104 15.51 -19.43 3.58
C ILE A 104 14.52 -20.07 4.58
N ASN A 105 14.94 -20.42 5.80
CA ASN A 105 14.07 -21.01 6.81
C ASN A 105 13.02 -20.01 7.30
N ASP A 106 13.34 -18.70 7.33
CA ASP A 106 12.38 -17.64 7.61
C ASP A 106 11.24 -17.61 6.56
N ILE A 107 11.57 -17.88 5.29
CA ILE A 107 10.62 -17.92 4.16
C ILE A 107 9.80 -19.21 4.20
N LEU A 108 10.45 -20.36 4.39
CA LEU A 108 9.78 -21.66 4.46
C LEU A 108 8.83 -21.73 5.65
N HIS A 109 9.24 -21.25 6.82
CA HIS A 109 8.38 -21.21 7.99
C HIS A 109 7.18 -20.28 7.77
N SER A 110 7.35 -19.16 7.08
CA SER A 110 6.23 -18.28 6.69
C SER A 110 5.23 -18.98 5.77
N LEU A 111 5.72 -19.75 4.79
CA LEU A 111 4.88 -20.51 3.87
C LEU A 111 4.16 -21.66 4.58
N TYR A 112 4.88 -22.38 5.46
CA TYR A 112 4.28 -23.37 6.35
C TYR A 112 3.11 -22.75 7.11
N PHE A 113 3.37 -21.65 7.82
CA PHE A 113 2.41 -21.04 8.72
C PHE A 113 1.11 -20.67 8.00
N ILE A 114 1.22 -20.03 6.82
CA ILE A 114 0.02 -19.63 6.06
C ILE A 114 -0.76 -20.83 5.51
N ILE A 115 -0.09 -21.92 5.11
CA ILE A 115 -0.76 -23.14 4.63
C ILE A 115 -1.45 -23.87 5.78
N GLU A 116 -0.74 -24.05 6.90
CA GLU A 116 -1.24 -24.71 8.10
C GLU A 116 -2.48 -23.98 8.64
N TRP A 117 -2.33 -22.70 8.97
CA TRP A 117 -3.41 -21.89 9.54
C TRP A 117 -4.48 -21.47 8.53
N GLY A 118 -4.22 -21.65 7.25
CA GLY A 118 -5.16 -21.42 6.15
C GLY A 118 -5.97 -22.67 5.75
N THR A 119 -5.63 -23.85 6.28
CA THR A 119 -6.26 -25.12 5.92
C THR A 119 -6.89 -25.76 7.14
N LYS A 120 -8.22 -25.80 7.18
CA LYS A 120 -8.92 -26.57 8.20
C LYS A 120 -8.88 -28.06 7.83
N THR A 121 -8.13 -28.85 8.59
CA THR A 121 -7.93 -30.29 8.35
C THR A 121 -9.10 -31.12 8.88
N ASP A 122 -9.59 -30.82 10.08
CA ASP A 122 -10.77 -31.45 10.68
C ASP A 122 -11.50 -30.54 11.71
N GLU A 123 -12.46 -31.08 12.46
CA GLU A 123 -13.24 -30.33 13.45
C GLU A 123 -12.47 -29.98 14.75
N ASN A 124 -11.44 -30.77 15.08
CA ASN A 124 -10.59 -30.61 16.27
C ASN A 124 -9.28 -29.88 15.96
N ASP A 125 -9.10 -29.44 14.72
CA ASP A 125 -7.97 -28.67 14.25
C ASP A 125 -7.73 -27.42 15.13
N LYS A 126 -6.54 -27.38 15.75
CA LYS A 126 -6.13 -26.29 16.65
C LYS A 126 -5.51 -25.12 15.89
N THR A 127 -5.09 -25.31 14.64
CA THR A 127 -4.53 -24.28 13.75
C THR A 127 -5.64 -23.59 12.96
N PHE A 128 -6.73 -23.26 13.64
CA PHE A 128 -7.87 -22.53 13.06
C PHE A 128 -8.13 -21.23 13.83
N ASP A 129 -8.18 -20.12 13.10
CA ASP A 129 -8.58 -18.81 13.61
C ASP A 129 -9.67 -18.21 12.72
N THR A 130 -10.74 -17.74 13.35
CA THR A 130 -11.96 -17.28 12.66
C THR A 130 -11.77 -16.06 11.78
N GLU A 131 -10.73 -15.25 12.02
CA GLU A 131 -10.42 -14.08 11.20
C GLU A 131 -9.25 -14.34 10.24
N PHE A 132 -8.23 -15.09 10.67
CA PHE A 132 -7.04 -15.39 9.87
C PHE A 132 -7.32 -16.43 8.79
N THR A 133 -7.90 -17.58 9.17
CA THR A 133 -8.03 -18.74 8.27
C THR A 133 -8.74 -18.40 6.97
N PRO A 134 -9.90 -17.71 6.94
CA PRO A 134 -10.56 -17.37 5.68
C PRO A 134 -9.73 -16.48 4.74
N ARG A 135 -8.87 -15.61 5.30
CA ARG A 135 -7.98 -14.75 4.51
C ARG A 135 -6.82 -15.54 3.93
N ALA A 136 -6.20 -16.39 4.75
CA ALA A 136 -5.12 -17.27 4.33
C ALA A 136 -5.60 -18.28 3.27
N SER A 137 -6.79 -18.89 3.45
CA SER A 137 -7.38 -19.86 2.52
C SER A 137 -7.45 -19.34 1.08
N GLN A 138 -7.74 -18.05 0.88
CA GLN A 138 -7.83 -17.46 -0.47
C GLN A 138 -6.48 -17.46 -1.20
N ASN A 139 -5.40 -17.14 -0.48
CA ASN A 139 -4.06 -17.09 -1.05
C ASN A 139 -3.50 -18.50 -1.32
N ILE A 140 -3.64 -19.42 -0.37
CA ILE A 140 -3.04 -20.76 -0.46
C ILE A 140 -3.65 -21.61 -1.57
N GLN A 141 -4.93 -21.42 -1.93
CA GLN A 141 -5.57 -22.16 -3.02
C GLN A 141 -4.86 -21.96 -4.37
N SER A 142 -4.22 -20.80 -4.53
CA SER A 142 -3.49 -20.45 -5.73
C SER A 142 -2.09 -21.06 -5.76
N ILE A 143 -1.41 -21.21 -4.63
CA ILE A 143 -0.04 -21.76 -4.56
C ILE A 143 -0.09 -23.26 -4.88
N LYS A 144 0.67 -23.67 -5.89
CA LYS A 144 0.76 -25.07 -6.37
C LYS A 144 2.07 -25.75 -6.00
N GLY A 145 3.05 -24.99 -5.55
CA GLY A 145 4.34 -25.50 -5.12
C GLY A 145 5.38 -24.42 -5.07
N ILE A 146 6.48 -24.72 -4.39
CA ILE A 146 7.70 -23.94 -4.43
C ILE A 146 8.88 -24.83 -4.79
N LYS A 147 9.92 -24.23 -5.36
CA LYS A 147 11.22 -24.88 -5.53
C LYS A 147 12.30 -23.94 -5.00
N ILE A 148 13.11 -24.45 -4.08
CA ILE A 148 14.30 -23.75 -3.61
C ILE A 148 15.35 -23.88 -4.71
N VAL A 149 15.90 -22.75 -5.16
CA VAL A 149 16.93 -22.70 -6.22
C VAL A 149 18.31 -22.71 -5.59
N ASP A 150 18.50 -21.87 -4.58
CA ASP A 150 19.74 -21.70 -3.81
C ASP A 150 19.41 -21.08 -2.42
N GLU A 151 20.37 -20.39 -1.79
CA GLU A 151 20.29 -19.86 -0.43
C GLU A 151 19.32 -18.69 -0.25
N ASP A 152 19.06 -17.91 -1.30
CA ASP A 152 18.20 -16.72 -1.27
C ASP A 152 17.18 -16.65 -2.41
N THR A 153 17.13 -17.67 -3.28
CA THR A 153 16.24 -17.71 -4.43
C THR A 153 15.22 -18.87 -4.37
N ILE A 154 13.96 -18.55 -4.61
CA ILE A 154 12.88 -19.54 -4.78
C ILE A 154 12.08 -19.32 -6.06
N GLU A 155 11.54 -20.40 -6.61
CA GLU A 155 10.47 -20.36 -7.62
C GLU A 155 9.14 -20.67 -6.93
N VAL A 156 8.15 -19.78 -7.05
CA VAL A 156 6.78 -19.99 -6.56
C VAL A 156 5.85 -20.20 -7.76
N TYR A 157 5.14 -21.32 -7.75
CA TYR A 157 4.20 -21.71 -8.81
C TYR A 157 2.78 -21.43 -8.36
N VAL A 158 2.07 -20.57 -9.10
CA VAL A 158 0.71 -20.15 -8.75
C VAL A 158 -0.29 -20.38 -9.89
N ASN A 159 -1.51 -20.75 -9.51
CA ASN A 159 -2.67 -20.79 -10.39
C ASN A 159 -3.36 -19.41 -10.44
N TYR A 160 -2.59 -18.38 -10.79
CA TYR A 160 -3.05 -16.99 -10.88
C TYR A 160 -2.49 -16.34 -12.15
N TRP A 161 -3.30 -15.50 -12.79
CA TRP A 161 -2.93 -14.71 -13.96
C TRP A 161 -3.46 -13.28 -13.82
N HIS A 162 -2.64 -12.33 -14.26
CA HIS A 162 -3.01 -10.94 -14.41
C HIS A 162 -2.26 -10.34 -15.61
N PHE A 163 -2.79 -9.28 -16.23
CA PHE A 163 -2.12 -8.63 -17.37
C PHE A 163 -0.86 -7.87 -16.93
N ASP A 164 -0.86 -7.36 -15.70
CA ASP A 164 0.30 -6.79 -15.03
C ASP A 164 1.08 -7.88 -14.28
N LYS A 165 2.37 -8.01 -14.61
CA LYS A 165 3.29 -8.96 -13.96
C LYS A 165 3.56 -8.60 -12.51
N GLY A 166 3.55 -7.32 -12.15
CA GLY A 166 3.72 -6.87 -10.76
C GLY A 166 2.62 -7.40 -9.84
N GLU A 167 1.39 -7.50 -10.33
CA GLU A 167 0.28 -8.10 -9.57
C GLU A 167 0.43 -9.63 -9.45
N ILE A 168 0.98 -10.31 -10.46
CA ILE A 168 1.31 -11.75 -10.34
C ILE A 168 2.39 -11.95 -9.26
N ALA A 169 3.41 -11.10 -9.23
CA ALA A 169 4.46 -11.16 -8.23
C ALA A 169 3.94 -10.87 -6.83
N ASP A 170 3.17 -9.79 -6.64
CA ASP A 170 2.55 -9.44 -5.36
C ASP A 170 1.64 -10.58 -4.83
N TRP A 171 0.91 -11.23 -5.74
CA TRP A 171 0.06 -12.36 -5.39
C TRP A 171 0.84 -13.60 -4.95
N ALA A 172 1.99 -13.86 -5.58
CA ALA A 172 2.80 -15.05 -5.33
C ALA A 172 3.85 -14.88 -4.22
N ILE A 173 3.98 -13.67 -3.66
CA ILE A 173 5.08 -13.37 -2.75
C ILE A 173 4.97 -14.17 -1.45
N VAL A 174 6.10 -14.78 -1.07
CA VAL A 174 6.28 -15.43 0.23
C VAL A 174 7.33 -14.63 0.96
N TRP A 175 6.91 -13.83 1.94
CA TRP A 175 7.79 -12.97 2.72
C TRP A 175 7.25 -12.82 4.14
N ASN A 176 8.16 -12.73 5.10
CA ASN A 176 7.85 -12.46 6.49
C ASN A 176 8.62 -11.23 6.99
N THR A 177 8.02 -10.51 7.92
CA THR A 177 8.58 -9.34 8.58
C THR A 177 8.98 -9.60 10.03
N ILE A 178 8.88 -10.85 10.51
CA ILE A 178 9.35 -11.30 11.82
C ILE A 178 10.16 -12.60 11.69
N PRO A 179 11.12 -12.85 12.59
CA PRO A 179 11.89 -14.10 12.59
C PRO A 179 11.00 -15.34 12.82
N TRP A 180 11.36 -16.47 12.21
CA TRP A 180 10.60 -17.72 12.36
C TRP A 180 10.45 -18.16 13.82
N GLU A 181 11.46 -17.94 14.68
CA GLU A 181 11.41 -18.39 16.08
C GLU A 181 10.39 -17.62 16.91
N ILE A 182 10.14 -16.35 16.57
CA ILE A 182 9.09 -15.54 17.19
C ILE A 182 7.73 -16.08 16.75
N THR A 183 7.54 -16.35 15.46
CA THR A 183 6.31 -16.95 14.94
C THR A 183 6.02 -18.31 15.58
N ALA A 184 7.03 -19.18 15.71
CA ALA A 184 6.88 -20.50 16.35
C ALA A 184 6.47 -20.39 17.83
N ALA A 185 7.06 -19.47 18.58
CA ALA A 185 6.69 -19.23 19.98
C ALA A 185 5.27 -18.65 20.12
N MET A 186 4.88 -17.76 19.21
CA MET A 186 3.51 -17.25 19.13
C MET A 186 2.51 -18.35 18.81
N GLU A 187 2.81 -19.20 17.82
CA GLU A 187 2.01 -20.35 17.43
C GLU A 187 1.77 -21.30 18.61
N GLN A 188 2.85 -21.69 19.30
CA GLN A 188 2.74 -22.58 20.47
C GLN A 188 1.89 -21.95 21.59
N ALA A 189 2.01 -20.64 21.82
CA ALA A 189 1.17 -19.94 22.80
C ALA A 189 -0.33 -20.01 22.48
N VAL A 190 -0.69 -19.99 21.19
CA VAL A 190 -2.07 -20.12 20.73
C VAL A 190 -2.53 -21.58 20.77
N LEU A 191 -1.69 -22.54 20.38
CA LEU A 191 -1.99 -23.97 20.44
C LEU A 191 -2.24 -24.47 21.86
N ASP A 192 -1.51 -23.93 22.83
CA ASP A 192 -1.67 -24.18 24.26
C ASP A 192 -2.90 -23.44 24.85
N GLY A 193 -3.58 -22.63 24.06
CA GLY A 193 -4.78 -21.88 24.46
C GLY A 193 -4.49 -20.73 25.43
N LYS A 194 -3.24 -20.22 25.50
CA LYS A 194 -2.88 -19.10 26.37
C LYS A 194 -3.14 -17.73 25.73
N MET A 195 -3.12 -17.68 24.40
CA MET A 195 -3.31 -16.46 23.61
C MET A 195 -4.13 -16.72 22.34
N SER A 196 -4.57 -15.66 21.67
CA SER A 196 -5.19 -15.74 20.35
C SER A 196 -4.62 -14.69 19.40
N PHE A 197 -4.49 -15.06 18.12
CA PHE A 197 -4.05 -14.14 17.07
C PHE A 197 -5.08 -13.06 16.76
N SER A 198 -6.36 -13.41 16.75
CA SER A 198 -7.46 -12.50 16.44
C SER A 198 -8.17 -11.97 17.68
N ARG A 199 -8.78 -10.80 17.53
CA ARG A 199 -9.54 -10.17 18.61
C ARG A 199 -10.80 -10.97 18.95
N SER A 200 -11.51 -11.48 17.94
CA SER A 200 -12.68 -12.33 18.16
C SER A 200 -12.30 -13.67 18.81
N GLY A 201 -11.18 -14.28 18.40
CA GLY A 201 -10.64 -15.48 19.03
C GLY A 201 -10.31 -15.24 20.51
N ALA A 202 -9.62 -14.14 20.84
CA ALA A 202 -9.31 -13.76 22.21
C ALA A 202 -10.58 -13.57 23.07
N THR A 203 -11.57 -12.86 22.51
CA THR A 203 -12.85 -12.58 23.19
C THR A 203 -13.65 -13.86 23.44
N SER A 204 -13.78 -14.72 22.43
CA SER A 204 -14.57 -15.96 22.53
C SER A 204 -13.98 -16.99 23.49
N LYS A 205 -12.64 -17.08 23.55
CA LYS A 205 -11.91 -18.00 24.45
C LYS A 205 -11.62 -17.38 25.82
N ASN A 206 -11.92 -16.09 26.02
CA ASN A 206 -11.58 -15.31 27.22
C ASN A 206 -10.08 -15.38 27.59
N ILE A 207 -9.22 -15.16 26.59
CA ILE A 207 -7.75 -15.19 26.70
C ILE A 207 -7.14 -13.91 26.14
N SER A 208 -5.82 -13.73 26.33
CA SER A 208 -5.12 -12.52 25.83
C SER A 208 -5.14 -12.43 24.30
N TRP A 209 -5.38 -11.23 23.78
CA TRP A 209 -5.14 -10.93 22.37
C TRP A 209 -3.65 -10.65 22.18
N LEU A 210 -2.96 -11.59 21.56
CA LEU A 210 -1.49 -11.61 21.47
C LEU A 210 -0.96 -10.30 20.91
N SER A 211 -0.07 -9.63 21.64
CA SER A 211 0.59 -8.41 21.18
C SER A 211 2.05 -8.36 21.61
N LEU A 212 2.98 -8.42 20.63
CA LEU A 212 4.42 -8.51 20.90
C LEU A 212 5.01 -7.29 21.61
N ILE A 213 4.34 -6.14 21.54
CA ILE A 213 4.77 -4.92 22.22
C ILE A 213 4.43 -4.92 23.72
N ILE A 214 3.48 -5.76 24.16
CA ILE A 214 3.03 -5.80 25.56
C ILE A 214 4.03 -6.61 26.38
N PRO A 215 4.63 -6.05 27.46
CA PRO A 215 5.67 -6.75 28.22
C PRO A 215 5.26 -8.11 28.80
N ASN A 216 4.01 -8.24 29.27
CA ASN A 216 3.51 -9.51 29.80
C ASN A 216 3.38 -10.58 28.72
N ASP A 217 2.91 -10.19 27.52
CA ASP A 217 2.81 -11.11 26.39
C ASP A 217 4.22 -11.50 25.91
N ALA A 218 5.12 -10.53 25.77
CA ALA A 218 6.52 -10.76 25.42
C ALA A 218 7.23 -11.68 26.42
N LYS A 219 6.94 -11.57 27.72
CA LYS A 219 7.45 -12.48 28.74
C LYS A 219 7.01 -13.92 28.47
N MET A 220 5.75 -14.14 28.10
CA MET A 220 5.26 -15.48 27.75
C MET A 220 5.94 -16.02 26.50
N ILE A 221 6.13 -15.20 25.47
CA ILE A 221 6.90 -15.57 24.26
C ILE A 221 8.32 -15.99 24.65
N LYS A 222 8.97 -15.24 25.54
CA LYS A 222 10.30 -15.59 26.05
C LYS A 222 10.31 -16.94 26.79
N GLU A 223 9.29 -17.24 27.59
CA GLU A 223 9.16 -18.53 28.28
C GLU A 223 9.12 -19.70 27.28
N TYR A 224 8.33 -19.59 26.20
CA TYR A 224 8.33 -20.61 25.14
C TYR A 224 9.69 -20.73 24.43
N LEU A 225 10.37 -19.62 24.14
CA LEU A 225 11.72 -19.66 23.55
C LEU A 225 12.73 -20.34 24.49
N GLN A 226 12.60 -20.16 25.80
CA GLN A 226 13.43 -20.85 26.80
C GLN A 226 13.13 -22.35 26.80
N ASP A 227 11.85 -22.73 26.80
CA ASP A 227 11.43 -24.14 26.72
C ASP A 227 11.93 -24.80 25.44
N PHE A 228 11.84 -24.11 24.29
CA PHE A 228 12.36 -24.60 23.01
C PHE A 228 13.86 -24.85 23.07
N LYS A 229 14.63 -23.92 23.64
CA LYS A 229 16.07 -24.06 23.79
C LYS A 229 16.43 -25.21 24.74
N GLU A 230 15.76 -25.33 25.88
CA GLU A 230 16.02 -26.40 26.87
C GLU A 230 15.70 -27.79 26.32
N SER A 231 14.67 -27.90 25.48
CA SER A 231 14.23 -29.15 24.87
C SER A 231 14.88 -29.47 23.52
N ASN A 232 15.71 -28.56 22.96
CA ASN A 232 16.19 -28.61 21.57
C ASN A 232 15.03 -28.79 20.58
N PHE A 233 13.95 -28.06 20.80
CA PHE A 233 12.78 -28.07 19.92
C PHE A 233 13.17 -27.54 18.53
N ILE A 234 12.68 -28.23 17.50
CA ILE A 234 12.78 -27.80 16.10
C ILE A 234 11.34 -27.84 15.55
N PRO A 235 10.81 -26.72 15.03
CA PRO A 235 9.49 -26.71 14.41
C PRO A 235 9.39 -27.74 13.28
N MET A 236 8.23 -28.39 13.12
CA MET A 236 8.05 -29.44 12.11
C MET A 236 8.37 -28.95 10.68
N SER A 237 8.12 -27.67 10.40
CA SER A 237 8.47 -27.02 9.14
C SER A 237 9.96 -26.90 8.87
N LEU A 238 10.81 -27.06 9.88
CA LEU A 238 12.27 -26.90 9.80
C LEU A 238 13.04 -28.20 10.08
N ILE A 239 12.37 -29.32 10.40
CA ILE A 239 13.05 -30.59 10.75
C ILE A 239 14.04 -31.10 9.68
N ASN A 240 13.89 -30.70 8.42
CA ASN A 240 14.75 -31.12 7.30
C ASN A 240 15.55 -29.95 6.68
N ASP A 241 15.79 -28.87 7.43
CA ASP A 241 16.55 -27.70 6.97
C ASP A 241 18.06 -27.96 6.80
N ASN A 242 18.56 -29.08 7.35
CA ASN A 242 19.99 -29.44 7.43
C ASN A 242 20.81 -28.52 8.35
N GLU A 243 20.15 -27.74 9.19
CA GLU A 243 20.82 -26.89 10.18
C GLU A 243 21.20 -27.66 11.43
N THR A 244 22.12 -27.06 12.19
CA THR A 244 22.59 -27.66 13.45
C THR A 244 21.66 -27.31 14.62
N ALA A 245 21.73 -28.10 15.69
CA ALA A 245 21.08 -27.71 16.96
C ALA A 245 21.63 -26.37 17.50
N GLU A 246 22.89 -26.06 17.19
CA GLU A 246 23.52 -24.79 17.57
C GLU A 246 22.87 -23.60 16.85
N TYR A 247 22.56 -23.72 15.55
CA TYR A 247 21.82 -22.70 14.79
C TYR A 247 20.50 -22.35 15.48
N HIS A 248 19.68 -23.36 15.78
CA HIS A 248 18.39 -23.17 16.45
C HIS A 248 18.55 -22.53 17.84
N ASN A 249 19.51 -23.02 18.63
CA ASN A 249 19.77 -22.51 19.97
C ASN A 249 20.27 -21.05 19.97
N GLN A 250 21.04 -20.64 18.96
CA GLN A 250 21.48 -19.26 18.77
C GLN A 250 20.30 -18.34 18.44
N ARG A 251 19.44 -18.73 17.48
CA ARG A 251 18.21 -18.01 17.15
C ARG A 251 17.32 -17.79 18.39
N TYR A 252 17.06 -18.85 19.16
CA TYR A 252 16.30 -18.76 20.41
C TYR A 252 16.97 -17.85 21.43
N GLN A 253 18.28 -18.01 21.67
CA GLN A 253 19.01 -17.21 22.64
C GLN A 253 19.02 -15.73 22.30
N SER A 254 19.19 -15.39 21.02
CA SER A 254 19.18 -14.01 20.54
C SER A 254 17.82 -13.33 20.75
N SER A 255 16.73 -14.01 20.39
CA SER A 255 15.37 -13.55 20.65
C SER A 255 15.05 -13.44 22.16
N ILE A 256 15.54 -14.35 23.00
CA ILE A 256 15.45 -14.24 24.48
C ILE A 256 16.17 -12.99 24.99
N ASN A 257 17.39 -12.74 24.51
CA ASN A 257 18.20 -11.58 24.89
C ASN A 257 17.53 -10.27 24.47
N TRP A 258 16.96 -10.23 23.26
CA TRP A 258 16.17 -9.10 22.79
C TRP A 258 15.02 -8.79 23.74
N ILE A 259 14.19 -9.78 24.07
CA ILE A 259 13.04 -9.58 24.97
C ILE A 259 13.51 -9.14 26.36
N TYR A 260 14.60 -9.72 26.87
CA TYR A 260 15.17 -9.33 28.15
C TYR A 260 15.64 -7.87 28.17
N THR A 261 16.28 -7.40 27.10
CA THR A 261 16.88 -6.06 27.01
C THR A 261 15.88 -4.98 26.62
N LYS A 262 14.96 -5.26 25.70
CA LYS A 262 13.96 -4.31 25.17
C LYS A 262 12.62 -4.35 25.87
N ASN A 263 12.36 -5.40 26.65
CA ASN A 263 11.09 -5.62 27.36
C ASN A 263 9.87 -5.75 26.41
N HIS A 264 10.10 -6.20 25.17
CA HIS A 264 9.08 -6.55 24.17
C HIS A 264 9.63 -7.59 23.20
N ALA A 265 8.75 -8.26 22.45
CA ALA A 265 9.09 -9.29 21.47
C ALA A 265 9.03 -8.81 20.01
N VAL A 266 8.90 -7.50 19.78
CA VAL A 266 8.94 -6.90 18.43
C VAL A 266 10.36 -6.96 17.88
N ILE A 267 10.60 -7.84 16.90
CA ILE A 267 11.84 -7.96 16.12
C ILE A 267 11.42 -7.93 14.64
N SER A 268 12.11 -7.15 13.82
CA SER A 268 11.84 -7.05 12.39
C SER A 268 13.13 -6.75 11.62
N ASN A 269 13.04 -6.27 10.38
CA ASN A 269 14.14 -6.19 9.40
C ASN A 269 14.29 -4.82 8.72
N GLY A 270 13.57 -3.80 9.22
CA GLY A 270 13.60 -2.46 8.65
C GLY A 270 14.75 -1.59 9.17
N PRO A 271 14.85 -0.34 8.66
CA PRO A 271 15.97 0.58 8.93
C PRO A 271 15.96 1.17 10.34
N PHE A 272 14.85 1.01 11.06
CA PHE A 272 14.72 1.36 12.47
C PHE A 272 14.26 0.15 13.26
N TYR A 273 14.53 0.14 14.56
CA TYR A 273 14.00 -0.88 15.46
C TYR A 273 13.26 -0.23 16.63
N LEU A 274 12.34 -0.99 17.24
CA LEU A 274 11.62 -0.55 18.43
C LEU A 274 12.57 -0.58 19.64
N GLU A 275 12.91 0.59 20.19
CA GLU A 275 13.84 0.69 21.32
C GLU A 275 13.14 0.55 22.66
N SER A 276 11.98 1.19 22.80
CA SER A 276 11.24 1.15 24.06
C SER A 276 9.78 1.48 23.85
N TYR A 277 8.94 0.87 24.67
CA TYR A 277 7.51 1.14 24.74
C TYR A 277 7.13 1.52 26.18
N ALA A 278 6.60 2.74 26.35
CA ALA A 278 6.19 3.29 27.64
C ALA A 278 4.69 3.69 27.59
N PRO A 279 3.76 2.78 27.94
CA PRO A 279 2.32 3.07 27.93
C PRO A 279 1.94 4.24 28.82
N GLU A 280 2.51 4.29 30.02
CA GLU A 280 2.20 5.28 31.07
C GLU A 280 2.48 6.71 30.60
N SER A 281 3.61 6.92 29.92
CA SER A 281 3.98 8.22 29.33
C SER A 281 3.45 8.42 27.91
N ARG A 282 2.77 7.41 27.35
CA ARG A 282 2.30 7.37 25.97
C ARG A 282 3.41 7.60 24.94
N THR A 283 4.53 6.93 25.12
CA THR A 283 5.73 7.12 24.28
C THR A 283 6.18 5.82 23.67
N ILE A 284 6.45 5.85 22.37
CA ILE A 284 7.21 4.81 21.67
C ILE A 284 8.48 5.46 21.15
N THR A 285 9.61 4.83 21.43
CA THR A 285 10.92 5.27 20.94
C THR A 285 11.40 4.26 19.92
N VAL A 286 11.83 4.74 18.76
CA VAL A 286 12.53 3.97 17.74
C VAL A 286 13.95 4.51 17.60
N LYS A 287 14.88 3.66 17.19
CA LYS A 287 16.28 4.02 16.90
C LYS A 287 16.69 3.47 15.54
N SER A 288 17.67 4.11 14.91
CA SER A 288 18.26 3.59 13.68
C SER A 288 18.85 2.21 13.93
N PHE A 289 18.66 1.32 12.97
CA PHE A 289 19.32 0.02 12.94
C PHE A 289 20.52 0.12 12.01
N ASP A 290 21.64 0.58 12.57
CA ASP A 290 22.88 0.84 11.83
C ASP A 290 23.71 -0.45 11.66
N ASP A 291 23.11 -1.47 11.04
CA ASP A 291 23.73 -2.76 10.77
C ASP A 291 24.30 -2.81 9.33
N GLU A 292 25.53 -3.33 9.18
CA GLU A 292 26.24 -3.34 7.89
C GLU A 292 25.58 -4.25 6.84
N SER A 293 24.80 -5.24 7.26
CA SER A 293 24.07 -6.15 6.36
C SER A 293 22.77 -5.52 5.81
N TYR A 294 22.31 -4.38 6.37
CA TYR A 294 21.08 -3.74 5.90
C TYR A 294 21.22 -3.26 4.44
N PRO A 295 20.30 -3.63 3.52
CA PRO A 295 20.55 -3.51 2.08
C PRO A 295 20.38 -2.10 1.52
N PHE A 296 19.83 -1.15 2.29
CA PHE A 296 19.50 0.18 1.79
C PHE A 296 20.29 1.29 2.49
N LYS A 297 20.86 2.19 1.69
CA LYS A 297 21.53 3.38 2.19
C LYS A 297 20.53 4.49 2.51
N ILE A 298 20.96 5.42 3.36
CA ILE A 298 20.23 6.67 3.62
C ILE A 298 19.89 7.35 2.29
N GLY A 299 18.64 7.80 2.14
CA GLY A 299 18.15 8.45 0.93
C GLY A 299 17.67 7.49 -0.16
N LYS A 300 17.65 6.16 0.06
CA LYS A 300 17.12 5.18 -0.90
C LYS A 300 15.74 5.56 -1.46
N TRP A 301 14.89 6.14 -0.63
CA TRP A 301 13.50 6.50 -0.98
C TRP A 301 13.30 7.97 -1.35
N SER A 302 14.37 8.75 -1.49
CA SER A 302 14.31 10.19 -1.81
C SER A 302 13.70 10.48 -3.19
N GLU A 303 13.71 9.49 -4.09
CA GLU A 303 13.03 9.57 -5.40
C GLU A 303 11.52 9.81 -5.28
N PHE A 304 10.91 9.47 -4.15
CA PHE A 304 9.47 9.71 -3.89
C PHE A 304 9.18 11.04 -3.19
N GLU A 305 10.20 11.80 -2.80
CA GLU A 305 10.00 13.10 -2.12
C GLU A 305 9.64 14.21 -3.11
N ASN A 306 10.22 14.16 -4.32
CA ASN A 306 10.08 15.20 -5.35
C ASN A 306 9.47 14.60 -6.61
N THR A 307 8.16 14.37 -6.60
CA THR A 307 7.44 13.82 -7.77
C THR A 307 6.83 14.92 -8.63
N GLU A 308 7.06 14.80 -9.92
CA GLU A 308 6.56 15.71 -10.95
C GLU A 308 5.20 15.26 -11.46
N PHE A 309 4.16 16.04 -11.17
CA PHE A 309 2.81 15.78 -11.67
C PHE A 309 2.65 16.32 -13.10
N PRO A 310 1.90 15.61 -13.97
CA PRO A 310 1.53 16.18 -15.26
C PRO A 310 0.79 17.49 -15.04
N ASN A 311 1.00 18.47 -15.92
CA ASN A 311 0.36 19.77 -15.80
C ASN A 311 0.05 20.40 -17.15
N ILE A 312 -1.19 20.84 -17.34
CA ILE A 312 -1.64 21.61 -18.50
C ILE A 312 -1.39 23.09 -18.23
N LYS A 313 -0.40 23.68 -18.89
CA LYS A 313 -0.05 25.10 -18.73
C LYS A 313 -0.98 26.03 -19.48
N LYS A 314 -1.32 25.66 -20.70
CA LYS A 314 -2.08 26.51 -21.61
C LYS A 314 -2.83 25.68 -22.62
N ILE A 315 -4.06 26.09 -22.89
CA ILE A 315 -4.86 25.58 -24.00
C ILE A 315 -5.30 26.75 -24.85
N ASP A 316 -5.04 26.64 -26.15
CA ASP A 316 -5.50 27.56 -27.17
C ASP A 316 -6.61 26.87 -27.96
N ILE A 317 -7.85 27.19 -27.58
CA ILE A 317 -9.07 26.75 -28.23
C ILE A 317 -9.86 27.97 -28.69
N LYS A 318 -10.37 27.93 -29.92
CA LYS A 318 -11.27 28.97 -30.41
C LYS A 318 -12.62 28.86 -29.71
N ASN A 319 -13.12 29.99 -29.19
CA ASN A 319 -14.46 30.07 -28.59
C ASN A 319 -15.58 29.75 -29.59
N ILE A 320 -15.33 29.93 -30.88
CA ILE A 320 -16.27 29.68 -31.98
C ILE A 320 -15.54 28.91 -33.07
N VAL A 321 -16.14 27.82 -33.55
CA VAL A 321 -15.67 27.06 -34.71
C VAL A 321 -16.81 26.85 -35.70
N GLN A 322 -16.47 26.73 -36.98
CA GLN A 322 -17.46 26.45 -38.01
C GLN A 322 -17.70 24.96 -38.14
N LYS A 323 -18.99 24.58 -38.20
CA LYS A 323 -19.40 23.20 -38.42
C LYS A 323 -18.87 22.69 -39.76
N GLY A 324 -18.29 21.49 -39.75
CA GLY A 324 -17.79 20.82 -40.94
C GLY A 324 -16.43 21.34 -41.43
N GLU A 325 -15.84 22.32 -40.76
CA GLU A 325 -14.45 22.74 -41.00
C GLU A 325 -13.49 22.09 -40.00
N GLN A 326 -12.25 21.87 -40.46
CA GLN A 326 -11.17 21.40 -39.62
C GLN A 326 -10.70 22.53 -38.69
N PHE A 327 -10.44 22.20 -37.43
CA PHE A 327 -9.79 23.11 -36.49
C PHE A 327 -8.80 22.38 -35.59
N GLU A 328 -7.88 23.13 -35.01
CA GLU A 328 -6.85 22.61 -34.11
C GLU A 328 -6.99 23.25 -32.73
N ILE A 329 -6.73 22.44 -31.70
CA ILE A 329 -6.60 22.89 -30.32
C ILE A 329 -5.15 22.67 -29.92
N LYS A 330 -4.44 23.75 -29.57
CA LYS A 330 -3.04 23.66 -29.15
C LYS A 330 -2.97 23.58 -27.64
N ILE A 331 -2.13 22.68 -27.16
CA ILE A 331 -2.01 22.36 -25.74
C ILE A 331 -0.54 22.46 -25.37
N GLN A 332 -0.27 23.17 -24.27
CA GLN A 332 1.03 23.21 -23.64
C GLN A 332 0.99 22.42 -22.34
N THR A 333 1.88 21.44 -22.19
CA THR A 333 1.94 20.54 -21.03
C THR A 333 3.35 20.38 -20.48
N GLU A 334 3.47 20.12 -19.19
CA GLU A 334 4.71 19.67 -18.53
C GLU A 334 4.50 18.25 -17.97
N ASN A 335 5.59 17.48 -17.85
CA ASN A 335 5.64 16.17 -17.20
C ASN A 335 4.54 15.19 -17.68
N THR A 336 4.26 15.22 -18.98
CA THR A 336 3.13 14.53 -19.60
C THR A 336 3.65 13.59 -20.69
N ASP A 337 3.23 12.32 -20.62
CA ASP A 337 3.57 11.27 -21.58
C ASP A 337 2.47 11.09 -22.63
N SER A 338 1.23 11.43 -22.28
CA SER A 338 0.10 11.37 -23.21
C SER A 338 -1.03 12.32 -22.85
N ILE A 339 -1.81 12.69 -23.86
CA ILE A 339 -3.01 13.52 -23.74
C ILE A 339 -4.20 12.68 -24.19
N LEU A 340 -5.14 12.43 -23.28
CA LEU A 340 -6.43 11.81 -23.58
C LEU A 340 -7.48 12.90 -23.62
N PHE A 341 -8.24 13.01 -24.71
CA PHE A 341 -9.34 13.97 -24.78
C PHE A 341 -10.67 13.32 -25.14
N PHE A 342 -11.74 14.01 -24.76
CA PHE A 342 -13.12 13.70 -25.09
C PHE A 342 -13.78 14.94 -25.64
N LEU A 343 -14.35 14.82 -26.82
CA LEU A 343 -15.16 15.84 -27.45
C LEU A 343 -16.62 15.40 -27.40
N THR A 344 -17.47 16.20 -26.75
CA THR A 344 -18.89 15.91 -26.58
C THR A 344 -19.75 17.06 -27.12
N ASN A 345 -20.95 16.72 -27.60
CA ASN A 345 -21.91 17.72 -28.05
C ASN A 345 -22.78 18.27 -26.91
N ALA A 346 -23.70 19.18 -27.24
CA ALA A 346 -24.64 19.79 -26.29
C ALA A 346 -25.49 18.78 -25.52
N GLU A 347 -25.81 17.63 -26.11
CA GLU A 347 -26.59 16.57 -25.46
C GLU A 347 -25.72 15.63 -24.60
N GLY A 348 -24.41 15.89 -24.48
CA GLY A 348 -23.47 15.04 -23.76
C GLY A 348 -23.05 13.78 -24.54
N LYS A 349 -23.41 13.66 -25.82
CA LYS A 349 -23.00 12.53 -26.67
C LYS A 349 -21.53 12.68 -27.06
N MET A 350 -20.75 11.61 -26.88
CA MET A 350 -19.36 11.54 -27.33
C MET A 350 -19.28 11.58 -28.86
N ILE A 351 -18.52 12.54 -29.38
CA ILE A 351 -18.23 12.71 -30.80
C ILE A 351 -16.89 12.08 -31.15
N LEU A 352 -15.86 12.35 -30.34
CA LEU A 352 -14.51 11.87 -30.55
C LEU A 352 -13.79 11.65 -29.22
N SER A 353 -12.98 10.60 -29.14
CA SER A 353 -11.97 10.44 -28.10
C SER A 353 -10.70 9.86 -28.72
N LYS A 354 -9.55 10.43 -28.37
CA LYS A 354 -8.24 9.91 -28.77
C LYS A 354 -7.25 10.09 -27.63
N ASN A 355 -6.31 9.15 -27.54
CA ASN A 355 -5.09 9.27 -26.76
C ASN A 355 -3.94 9.63 -27.71
N ILE A 356 -3.24 10.73 -27.42
CA ILE A 356 -2.11 11.23 -28.20
C ILE A 356 -0.87 11.11 -27.31
N LYS A 357 0.11 10.29 -27.70
CA LYS A 357 1.42 10.29 -27.04
C LYS A 357 2.09 11.64 -27.27
N THR A 358 2.63 12.24 -26.22
CA THR A 358 3.42 13.46 -26.31
C THR A 358 4.69 13.29 -25.50
N ASN A 359 5.79 13.78 -26.07
CA ASN A 359 7.09 13.91 -25.42
C ASN A 359 7.57 15.37 -25.44
N ASN A 360 6.71 16.28 -25.89
CA ASN A 360 7.02 17.68 -26.10
C ASN A 360 6.10 18.56 -25.25
N GLU A 361 6.62 19.74 -24.88
CA GLU A 361 5.83 20.74 -24.17
C GLU A 361 4.61 21.23 -24.96
N ASN A 362 4.62 21.10 -26.30
CA ASN A 362 3.54 21.56 -27.17
C ASN A 362 2.96 20.40 -27.98
N SER A 363 1.63 20.24 -27.92
CA SER A 363 0.85 19.25 -28.67
C SER A 363 -0.35 19.89 -29.35
N GLY A 364 -0.84 19.29 -30.44
CA GLY A 364 -2.01 19.73 -31.18
C GLY A 364 -3.06 18.63 -31.29
N ILE A 365 -4.31 18.92 -30.93
CA ILE A 365 -5.46 18.07 -31.25
C ILE A 365 -6.09 18.62 -32.53
N VAL A 366 -5.99 17.84 -33.61
CA VAL A 366 -6.68 18.16 -34.87
C VAL A 366 -8.05 17.50 -34.90
N ILE A 367 -9.09 18.32 -35.05
CA ILE A 367 -10.47 17.88 -35.29
C ILE A 367 -10.77 18.05 -36.76
N ASP A 368 -10.83 16.93 -37.48
CA ASP A 368 -11.07 16.93 -38.92
C ASP A 368 -12.51 17.35 -39.24
N ALA A 369 -12.71 17.86 -40.46
CA ALA A 369 -14.03 18.27 -40.98
C ALA A 369 -15.14 17.24 -40.72
N LYS A 370 -14.83 15.95 -40.88
CA LYS A 370 -15.78 14.84 -40.68
C LYS A 370 -16.27 14.70 -39.23
N ASP A 371 -15.39 14.94 -38.26
CA ASP A 371 -15.74 14.88 -36.84
C ASP A 371 -16.39 16.20 -36.38
N SER A 372 -15.95 17.33 -36.93
CA SER A 372 -16.58 18.64 -36.75
C SER A 372 -18.04 18.66 -37.24
N GLU A 373 -18.37 17.96 -38.34
CA GLU A 373 -19.74 17.87 -38.86
C GLU A 373 -20.71 17.16 -37.91
N LYS A 374 -20.19 16.31 -37.02
CA LYS A 374 -20.98 15.60 -36.00
C LYS A 374 -21.23 16.46 -34.76
N LEU A 375 -20.54 17.60 -34.60
CA LEU A 375 -20.81 18.54 -33.54
C LEU A 375 -22.18 19.19 -33.77
N GLY A 376 -23.01 19.23 -32.73
CA GLY A 376 -24.28 19.93 -32.78
C GLY A 376 -24.05 21.44 -32.87
N LEU A 377 -25.01 22.18 -33.43
CA LEU A 377 -24.95 23.64 -33.38
C LEU A 377 -25.12 24.12 -31.93
N GLY A 378 -24.41 25.17 -31.55
CA GLY A 378 -24.41 25.69 -30.18
C GLY A 378 -23.25 25.17 -29.34
N ALA A 379 -23.46 25.02 -28.03
CA ALA A 379 -22.40 24.69 -27.09
C ALA A 379 -21.96 23.22 -27.21
N ASN A 380 -20.66 23.00 -27.38
CA ASN A 380 -20.01 21.70 -27.35
C ASN A 380 -18.90 21.75 -26.30
N ASN A 381 -18.49 20.61 -25.78
CA ASN A 381 -17.53 20.54 -24.69
C ASN A 381 -16.31 19.74 -25.10
N ILE A 382 -15.16 20.15 -24.58
CA ILE A 382 -13.96 19.35 -24.60
C ILE A 382 -13.47 19.11 -23.18
N LYS A 383 -13.07 17.87 -22.93
CA LYS A 383 -12.37 17.46 -21.72
C LYS A 383 -11.01 16.90 -22.13
N ILE A 384 -9.96 17.39 -21.50
CA ILE A 384 -8.57 17.03 -21.79
C ILE A 384 -7.93 16.53 -20.49
N PHE A 385 -7.27 15.39 -20.57
CA PHE A 385 -6.47 14.81 -19.51
C PHE A 385 -5.01 14.77 -19.95
N ALA A 386 -4.12 15.40 -19.19
CA ALA A 386 -2.68 15.20 -19.31
C ALA A 386 -2.27 14.07 -18.37
N ILE A 387 -1.67 13.01 -18.93
CA ILE A 387 -1.38 11.75 -18.25
C ILE A 387 0.14 11.53 -18.25
N SER A 388 0.67 11.12 -17.10
CA SER A 388 2.04 10.63 -16.95
C SER A 388 2.05 9.13 -16.68
N ASN A 389 3.09 8.43 -17.13
CA ASN A 389 3.37 7.06 -16.76
C ASN A 389 3.98 6.96 -15.35
N SER A 390 4.52 8.06 -14.81
CA SER A 390 5.18 8.09 -13.50
C SER A 390 4.21 8.42 -12.35
N VAL A 391 3.01 8.93 -12.67
CA VAL A 391 1.99 9.32 -11.68
C VAL A 391 0.59 9.05 -12.23
N LEU A 392 -0.23 8.35 -11.44
CA LEU A 392 -1.59 7.95 -11.83
C LEU A 392 -2.56 9.14 -11.90
N LYS A 393 -2.31 10.20 -11.13
CA LYS A 393 -3.17 11.40 -11.09
C LYS A 393 -2.93 12.27 -12.33
N PRO A 394 -3.88 12.34 -13.29
CA PRO A 394 -3.75 13.25 -14.42
C PRO A 394 -4.05 14.69 -14.02
N ASP A 395 -3.65 15.64 -14.87
CA ASP A 395 -4.22 16.98 -14.86
C ASP A 395 -5.42 17.06 -15.79
N LEU A 396 -6.41 17.87 -15.42
CA LEU A 396 -7.71 17.93 -16.07
C LEU A 396 -8.01 19.36 -16.52
N PHE A 397 -8.38 19.50 -17.78
CA PHE A 397 -8.99 20.71 -18.31
C PHE A 397 -10.34 20.40 -18.93
N GLU A 398 -11.32 21.25 -18.67
CA GLU A 398 -12.66 21.18 -19.25
C GLU A 398 -13.08 22.58 -19.71
N SER A 399 -13.58 22.67 -20.94
CA SER A 399 -14.08 23.93 -21.50
C SER A 399 -15.19 23.66 -22.50
N SER A 400 -16.03 24.67 -22.72
CA SER A 400 -17.04 24.69 -23.77
C SER A 400 -16.63 25.63 -24.90
N PHE A 401 -17.09 25.35 -26.12
CA PHE A 401 -16.96 26.23 -27.28
C PHE A 401 -18.21 26.15 -28.15
N LEU A 402 -18.45 27.19 -28.94
CA LEU A 402 -19.63 27.29 -29.80
C LEU A 402 -19.33 26.77 -31.20
N VAL A 403 -20.27 25.98 -31.75
CA VAL A 403 -20.24 25.52 -33.14
C VAL A 403 -21.36 26.22 -33.90
N THR A 404 -21.01 26.94 -34.96
CA THR A 404 -21.94 27.73 -35.77
C THR A 404 -21.95 27.25 -37.23
N LYS A 405 -23.01 27.61 -37.97
CA LYS A 405 -23.09 27.30 -39.42
C LYS A 405 -22.07 28.10 -40.24
N ASN A 406 -21.83 29.35 -39.86
CA ASN A 406 -20.85 30.26 -40.47
C ASN A 406 -20.00 30.89 -39.35
N THR A 407 -18.74 31.25 -39.62
CA THR A 407 -17.94 32.12 -38.73
C THR A 407 -18.53 33.54 -38.68
N GLN A 408 -19.60 33.73 -37.90
CA GLN A 408 -19.94 35.06 -37.39
C GLN A 408 -19.24 35.21 -36.05
N GLU A 409 -18.44 36.27 -35.91
CA GLU A 409 -18.01 36.73 -34.59
C GLU A 409 -19.25 36.90 -33.72
N LEU A 410 -19.18 36.45 -32.46
CA LEU A 410 -20.21 36.80 -31.47
C LEU A 410 -20.41 38.31 -31.57
N PRO A 411 -21.66 38.82 -31.58
CA PRO A 411 -21.87 40.26 -31.52
C PRO A 411 -21.06 40.77 -30.33
N ALA A 412 -20.10 41.66 -30.61
CA ALA A 412 -19.42 42.39 -29.57
C ALA A 412 -20.52 43.06 -28.77
N SER A 413 -20.72 42.62 -27.53
CA SER A 413 -21.50 43.41 -26.61
C SER A 413 -20.73 44.70 -26.45
N GLU A 414 -21.18 45.75 -27.15
CA GLU A 414 -20.98 47.12 -26.69
C GLU A 414 -21.68 47.18 -25.32
N TYR A 415 -20.99 46.71 -24.29
CA TYR A 415 -21.21 47.30 -23.00
C TYR A 415 -20.75 48.74 -23.19
N GLU A 416 -21.70 49.67 -23.35
CA GLU A 416 -21.49 50.96 -22.71
C GLU A 416 -20.96 50.62 -21.33
N THR A 417 -19.79 51.16 -20.97
CA THR A 417 -19.42 51.22 -19.57
C THR A 417 -20.59 51.87 -18.86
N VAL A 418 -21.50 51.05 -18.32
CA VAL A 418 -22.37 51.47 -17.25
C VAL A 418 -21.38 51.82 -16.18
N LYS A 419 -21.07 53.12 -16.08
CA LYS A 419 -20.55 53.67 -14.84
C LYS A 419 -21.59 53.21 -13.83
N PHE A 420 -21.24 52.17 -13.07
CA PHE A 420 -21.77 52.08 -11.74
C PHE A 420 -21.44 53.44 -11.15
N VAL A 421 -22.46 54.27 -10.97
CA VAL A 421 -22.38 55.29 -9.93
C VAL A 421 -22.09 54.44 -8.71
N GLU A 422 -20.83 54.46 -8.29
CA GLU A 422 -20.48 54.21 -6.91
C GLU A 422 -21.43 55.11 -6.14
N ASN A 423 -22.52 54.55 -5.64
CA ASN A 423 -23.11 55.09 -4.44
C ASN A 423 -22.01 54.86 -3.43
N ASP A 424 -21.13 55.86 -3.32
CA ASP A 424 -20.38 56.12 -2.11
C ASP A 424 -21.43 56.10 -1.01
N LEU A 425 -21.59 54.93 -0.41
CA LEU A 425 -22.19 54.80 0.90
C LEU A 425 -21.28 55.64 1.75
N HIS A 426 -21.66 56.91 1.96
CA HIS A 426 -21.05 57.80 2.94
C HIS A 426 -21.09 57.07 4.28
N LEU A 427 -20.04 56.28 4.55
CA LEU A 427 -19.81 55.52 5.78
C LEU A 427 -19.80 56.46 7.00
N GLU A 428 -19.62 57.76 6.76
CA GLU A 428 -19.80 58.83 7.73
C GLU A 428 -21.20 58.86 8.38
N PHE A 429 -22.27 58.48 7.67
CA PHE A 429 -23.62 58.43 8.25
C PHE A 429 -23.89 57.19 9.11
N LEU A 430 -23.07 56.13 9.00
CA LEU A 430 -23.13 54.95 9.88
C LEU A 430 -22.29 55.11 11.15
N ILE A 431 -21.30 56.01 11.15
CA ILE A 431 -20.45 56.28 12.32
C ILE A 431 -21.24 57.01 13.43
N ILE A 432 -22.16 57.91 13.08
CA ILE A 432 -22.94 58.69 14.04
C ILE A 432 -23.77 57.81 15.01
N PRO A 433 -24.60 56.85 14.53
CA PRO A 433 -25.36 55.99 15.45
C PRO A 433 -24.46 55.06 16.29
N ILE A 434 -23.32 54.61 15.75
CA ILE A 434 -22.37 53.77 16.51
C ILE A 434 -21.71 54.56 17.64
N ILE A 435 -21.31 55.81 17.41
CA ILE A 435 -20.77 56.68 18.47
C ILE A 435 -21.82 56.95 19.54
N ILE A 436 -23.09 57.19 19.15
CA ILE A 436 -24.17 57.39 20.13
C ILE A 436 -24.36 56.14 21.01
N ILE A 437 -24.33 54.94 20.43
CA ILE A 437 -24.44 53.68 21.20
C ILE A 437 -23.24 53.51 22.15
N ILE A 438 -22.03 53.84 21.71
CA ILE A 438 -20.83 53.76 22.56
C ILE A 438 -20.90 54.79 23.70
N VAL A 439 -21.32 56.02 23.43
CA VAL A 439 -21.48 57.07 24.45
C VAL A 439 -22.56 56.70 25.46
N ILE A 440 -23.70 56.15 25.02
CA ILE A 440 -24.75 55.65 25.91
C ILE A 440 -24.23 54.47 26.75
N GLY A 441 -23.49 53.54 26.15
CA GLY A 441 -22.88 52.41 26.85
C GLY A 441 -21.87 52.85 27.91
N ILE A 442 -21.01 53.83 27.60
CA ILE A 442 -20.06 54.42 28.55
C ILE A 442 -20.79 55.20 29.64
N TYR A 443 -21.83 55.97 29.32
CA TYR A 443 -22.63 56.71 30.30
C TYR A 443 -23.36 55.77 31.26
N LEU A 444 -23.99 54.69 30.77
CA LEU A 444 -24.63 53.67 31.60
C LEU A 444 -23.63 52.94 32.48
N LYS A 445 -22.46 52.57 31.94
CA LYS A 445 -21.38 51.94 32.72
C LYS A 445 -20.84 52.88 33.80
N LYS A 446 -20.69 54.18 33.52
CA LYS A 446 -20.21 55.19 34.50
C LYS A 446 -21.28 55.55 35.55
N ARG A 447 -22.57 55.35 35.26
CA ARG A 447 -23.68 55.48 36.22
C ARG A 447 -23.86 54.25 37.10
N SER A 448 -23.47 53.05 36.63
CA SER A 448 -23.46 51.82 37.43
C SER A 448 -22.18 51.60 38.24
N SER A 449 -21.18 52.48 38.13
CA SER A 449 -19.88 52.39 38.80
C SER A 449 -19.47 53.66 39.54
N ARG A 450 -20.44 54.47 39.97
CA ARG A 450 -20.26 55.36 41.13
C ARG A 450 -20.92 54.68 42.35
N PRO A 451 -20.24 54.67 43.50
CA PRO A 451 -20.54 53.81 44.65
C PRO A 451 -21.92 54.06 45.25
#